data_AF-A0A2D5RZN0-F1
#
_entry.id   AF-A0A2D5RZN0-F1
#
_cell.length_a   1.000
_cell.length_b   1.000
_cell.length_c   1.000
_cell.angle_alpha   90.00
_cell.angle_beta   90.00
_cell.angle_gamma   90.00
#
_symmetry.space_group_name_H-M   'P 1'
#
loop_
_entity.id
_entity.type
_entity.pdbx_description
1 polymer ?
#
loop_
_entity_poly.entity_id
_entity_poly.type
_entity_poly.pdbx_seq_one_letter_code
_entity_poly.pdbx_strand_id
1 'polypeptide(L)'
;METEIPADLKPMLFDGQLFSGKWGEIFFVSKNRISYTDMASIPAVSAVNDAIYGRYFLQDIEPAWQRDTIMRDLYRYAKPWATDLSGIDSQQLMAELLLLFQQDELRAWQLTDGWATPPESVAGNEYRAAGSTSKPGSGSGAASSGSSSGSGSKATKPRGGSAAAAEPATAKTAGHETAATVNNDTHSAAPTEQEIALAKSEGDTHSHRQAREKVARHFLATHGFSDSQIANAIGDEEAKIEGGVDLTKPVEVISFPPPDEMTQYVKSHGYPGNWFDPTSAQTPDALGLSGEGRTLTSFQVPPGNGLQSHSKPITDDWTNPANPVNTSGGGKQLLVNDETKKAVITLNNIGM
;
A
#
# COMPACT_ATOMS: atom_id res chain seq x y z
N MET A 1 -6.23 -41.29 3.74
CA MET A 1 -5.72 -41.18 5.11
C MET A 1 -4.80 -39.99 5.13
N GLU A 2 -5.32 -38.81 5.48
CA GLU A 2 -4.47 -37.66 5.78
C GLU A 2 -3.86 -37.93 7.14
N THR A 3 -2.55 -38.15 7.18
CA THR A 3 -1.79 -38.21 8.43
C THR A 3 -1.82 -36.83 9.06
N GLU A 4 -2.63 -36.66 10.11
CA GLU A 4 -2.60 -35.47 10.95
C GLU A 4 -1.20 -35.31 11.55
N ILE A 5 -0.59 -34.16 11.30
CA ILE A 5 0.68 -33.78 11.91
C ILE A 5 0.45 -33.66 13.43
N PRO A 6 1.23 -34.38 14.25
CA PRO A 6 1.16 -34.32 15.71
C PRO A 6 1.14 -32.87 16.23
N ALA A 7 0.26 -32.57 17.20
CA ALA A 7 -0.01 -31.21 17.67
C ALA A 7 1.23 -30.51 18.27
N ASP A 8 2.19 -31.29 18.71
CA ASP A 8 3.51 -30.94 19.23
C ASP A 8 4.54 -30.57 18.13
N LEU A 9 4.33 -31.00 16.89
CA LEU A 9 5.16 -30.61 15.74
C LEU A 9 4.65 -29.36 15.01
N LYS A 10 3.38 -28.97 15.21
CA LYS A 10 2.81 -27.75 14.59
C LYS A 10 3.56 -26.45 14.94
N PRO A 11 4.03 -26.22 16.18
CA PRO A 11 4.86 -25.06 16.51
C PRO A 11 6.28 -25.10 15.90
N MET A 12 6.77 -26.28 15.48
CA MET A 12 8.12 -26.45 14.93
C MET A 12 8.21 -26.24 13.42
N LEU A 13 7.07 -26.29 12.71
CA LEU A 13 7.02 -26.11 11.25
C LEU A 13 7.25 -24.65 10.82
N PHE A 14 6.88 -23.69 11.68
CA PHE A 14 7.11 -22.26 11.46
C PHE A 14 7.68 -21.64 12.72
N ASP A 15 8.94 -21.96 13.03
CA ASP A 15 9.71 -21.24 14.04
C ASP A 15 10.02 -19.86 13.47
N GLY A 16 9.13 -18.89 13.63
CA GLY A 16 9.33 -17.53 13.14
C GLY A 16 8.40 -16.54 13.85
N GLN A 17 8.71 -15.26 13.74
CA GLN A 17 8.03 -14.18 14.44
C GLN A 17 7.44 -13.19 13.45
N LEU A 18 6.25 -12.67 13.76
CA LEU A 18 5.62 -11.59 13.02
C LEU A 18 6.00 -10.25 13.65
N PHE A 19 6.34 -9.30 12.80
CA PHE A 19 6.69 -7.93 13.16
C PHE A 19 5.90 -6.96 12.30
N SER A 20 5.67 -5.75 12.83
CA SER A 20 5.02 -4.68 12.08
C SER A 20 6.04 -3.63 11.65
N GLY A 21 5.94 -3.19 10.40
CA GLY A 21 6.64 -2.05 9.85
C GLY A 21 5.94 -0.73 10.17
N LYS A 22 6.63 0.38 9.91
CA LYS A 22 6.14 1.75 10.10
C LYS A 22 4.96 2.12 9.22
N TRP A 23 4.79 1.46 8.09
CA TRP A 23 3.63 1.61 7.24
C TRP A 23 2.63 0.48 7.50
N GLY A 24 2.80 -0.32 8.56
CA GLY A 24 1.98 -1.47 8.93
C GLY A 24 2.10 -2.65 7.98
N GLU A 25 3.21 -2.74 7.26
CA GLU A 25 3.65 -4.00 6.67
C GLU A 25 3.77 -5.05 7.77
N ILE A 26 3.44 -6.29 7.45
CA ILE A 26 3.68 -7.42 8.33
C ILE A 26 4.91 -8.15 7.80
N PHE A 27 5.95 -8.25 8.60
CA PHE A 27 7.13 -9.04 8.30
C PHE A 27 7.09 -10.34 9.07
N PHE A 28 7.28 -11.47 8.39
CA PHE A 28 7.62 -12.73 9.05
C PHE A 28 9.13 -12.89 9.04
N VAL A 29 9.73 -13.18 10.19
CA VAL A 29 11.17 -13.41 10.29
C VAL A 29 11.43 -14.78 10.91
N SER A 30 12.23 -15.60 10.24
CA SER A 30 12.51 -16.97 10.67
C SER A 30 13.97 -17.33 10.41
N LYS A 31 14.52 -18.19 11.29
CA LYS A 31 15.80 -18.89 11.06
C LYS A 31 15.60 -20.31 10.49
N ASN A 32 14.36 -20.79 10.39
CA ASN A 32 14.07 -22.16 9.99
C ASN A 32 14.11 -22.32 8.46
N ARG A 33 15.00 -23.20 8.00
CA ARG A 33 15.15 -23.54 6.57
C ARG A 33 13.97 -24.33 5.98
N ILE A 34 13.11 -24.91 6.82
CA ILE A 34 11.90 -25.59 6.34
C ILE A 34 10.84 -24.54 5.96
N SER A 35 10.66 -23.51 6.78
CA SER A 35 9.79 -22.37 6.44
C SER A 35 10.21 -21.72 5.12
N TYR A 36 11.51 -21.75 4.80
CA TYR A 36 12.04 -21.35 3.50
C TYR A 36 11.53 -22.19 2.32
N THR A 37 11.40 -23.50 2.46
CA THR A 37 10.99 -24.37 1.34
C THR A 37 9.50 -24.22 1.05
N ASP A 38 8.69 -24.14 2.10
CA ASP A 38 7.24 -24.00 1.97
C ASP A 38 6.88 -22.60 1.44
N MET A 39 7.51 -21.55 1.97
CA MET A 39 7.22 -20.18 1.54
C MET A 39 7.83 -19.82 0.18
N ALA A 40 9.06 -20.26 -0.13
CA ALA A 40 9.69 -19.95 -1.43
C ALA A 40 9.00 -20.65 -2.61
N SER A 41 8.18 -21.67 -2.36
CA SER A 41 7.35 -22.30 -3.40
C SER A 41 6.25 -21.38 -3.93
N ILE A 42 5.93 -20.30 -3.21
CA ILE A 42 4.98 -19.27 -3.63
C ILE A 42 5.76 -18.18 -4.39
N PRO A 43 5.52 -17.98 -5.70
CA PRO A 43 6.27 -17.01 -6.51
C PRO A 43 6.27 -15.57 -5.96
N ALA A 44 5.17 -15.15 -5.33
CA ALA A 44 5.07 -13.84 -4.68
C ALA A 44 6.02 -13.69 -3.49
N VAL A 45 6.30 -14.77 -2.76
CA VAL A 45 7.14 -14.76 -1.55
C VAL A 45 8.61 -14.97 -1.89
N SER A 46 8.93 -15.74 -2.94
CA SER A 46 10.30 -15.88 -3.44
C SER A 46 10.84 -14.59 -4.07
N ALA A 47 9.98 -13.77 -4.68
CA ALA A 47 10.34 -12.46 -5.23
C ALA A 47 10.69 -11.40 -4.17
N VAL A 48 10.27 -11.61 -2.91
CA VAL A 48 10.45 -10.71 -1.76
C VAL A 48 11.59 -11.18 -0.83
N ASN A 49 12.22 -12.31 -1.14
CA ASN A 49 13.39 -12.80 -0.42
C ASN A 49 14.64 -12.04 -0.90
N ASP A 50 14.95 -10.92 -0.24
CA ASP A 50 16.12 -10.11 -0.55
C ASP A 50 16.88 -9.71 0.72
N ALA A 51 18.22 -9.76 0.66
CA ALA A 51 19.10 -9.13 1.64
C ALA A 51 18.81 -7.62 1.79
N ILE A 52 18.19 -7.02 0.78
CA ILE A 52 17.70 -5.64 0.79
C ILE A 52 16.53 -5.44 1.77
N TYR A 53 15.57 -6.37 1.86
CA TYR A 53 14.42 -6.21 2.77
C TYR A 53 14.80 -6.34 4.24
N GLY A 54 15.84 -7.12 4.57
CA GLY A 54 16.40 -7.14 5.93
C GLY A 54 16.86 -5.74 6.38
N ARG A 55 17.39 -4.91 5.48
CA ARG A 55 17.77 -3.52 5.78
C ARG A 55 16.55 -2.63 6.01
N TYR A 56 15.58 -2.69 5.10
CA TYR A 56 14.35 -1.90 5.23
C TYR A 56 13.59 -2.27 6.50
N PHE A 57 13.44 -3.57 6.77
CA PHE A 57 12.84 -4.10 7.98
C PHE A 57 13.51 -3.50 9.23
N LEU A 58 14.83 -3.62 9.41
CA LEU A 58 15.49 -3.13 10.62
C LEU A 58 15.36 -1.60 10.82
N GLN A 59 15.28 -0.84 9.73
CA GLN A 59 15.09 0.62 9.79
C GLN A 59 13.64 1.03 10.09
N ASP A 60 12.69 0.17 9.74
CA ASP A 60 11.25 0.48 9.71
C ASP A 60 10.45 -0.31 10.75
N ILE A 61 11.10 -1.07 11.65
CA ILE A 61 10.44 -1.73 12.78
C ILE A 61 9.69 -0.73 13.66
N GLU A 62 8.44 -1.04 13.95
CA GLU A 62 7.61 -0.39 14.96
C GLU A 62 7.28 -1.32 16.16
N PRO A 63 7.03 -0.74 17.35
CA PRO A 63 7.14 0.68 17.61
C PRO A 63 8.59 1.15 17.73
N ALA A 64 8.94 2.31 17.18
CA ALA A 64 10.33 2.80 17.10
C ALA A 64 11.02 2.90 18.47
N TRP A 65 10.26 3.18 19.54
CA TRP A 65 10.76 3.22 20.92
C TRP A 65 11.12 1.84 21.51
N GLN A 66 10.67 0.74 20.89
CA GLN A 66 11.05 -0.63 21.25
C GLN A 66 12.06 -1.25 20.27
N ARG A 67 12.53 -0.50 19.27
CA ARG A 67 13.37 -1.04 18.19
C ARG A 67 14.61 -1.76 18.72
N ASP A 68 15.31 -1.19 19.70
CA ASP A 68 16.50 -1.83 20.31
C ASP A 68 16.14 -3.16 20.98
N THR A 69 15.04 -3.21 21.74
CA THR A 69 14.53 -4.44 22.35
C THR A 69 14.19 -5.48 21.29
N ILE A 70 13.46 -5.09 20.24
CA ILE A 70 13.07 -5.98 19.14
C ILE A 70 14.30 -6.55 18.43
N MET A 71 15.29 -5.70 18.12
CA MET A 71 16.55 -6.15 17.51
C MET A 71 17.31 -7.12 18.42
N ARG A 72 17.35 -6.87 19.73
CA ARG A 72 18.03 -7.76 20.69
C ARG A 72 17.33 -9.10 20.78
N ASP A 73 16.00 -9.11 20.79
CA ASP A 73 15.21 -10.33 20.83
C ASP A 73 15.34 -11.11 19.52
N LEU A 74 15.38 -10.43 18.38
CA LEU A 74 15.65 -11.05 17.09
C LEU A 74 17.05 -11.64 17.01
N TYR A 75 18.05 -10.95 17.56
CA TYR A 75 19.43 -11.45 17.61
C TYR A 75 19.55 -12.67 18.53
N ARG A 76 18.92 -12.67 19.70
CA ARG A 76 18.85 -13.84 20.60
C ARG A 76 18.10 -15.00 19.96
N TYR A 77 17.04 -14.69 19.23
CA TYR A 77 16.28 -15.67 18.47
C TYR A 77 17.18 -16.38 17.43
N ALA A 78 18.00 -15.62 16.70
CA ALA A 78 18.95 -16.15 15.73
C ALA A 78 20.14 -16.86 16.40
N LYS A 79 20.70 -16.30 17.48
CA LYS A 79 21.83 -16.83 18.26
C LYS A 79 21.43 -17.06 19.74
N PRO A 80 20.75 -18.17 20.07
CA PRO A 80 20.24 -18.41 21.42
C PRO A 80 21.30 -18.48 22.53
N TRP A 81 22.56 -18.73 22.16
CA TRP A 81 23.70 -18.74 23.08
C TRP A 81 24.22 -17.35 23.44
N ALA A 82 23.81 -16.29 22.74
CA ALA A 82 24.22 -14.91 23.00
C ALA A 82 23.35 -14.29 24.12
N THR A 83 23.62 -14.68 25.37
CA THR A 83 22.80 -14.29 26.52
C THR A 83 23.03 -12.85 26.98
N ASP A 84 24.26 -12.37 26.92
CA ASP A 84 24.62 -11.00 27.27
C ASP A 84 24.92 -10.17 26.02
N LEU A 85 24.12 -9.13 25.79
CA LEU A 85 24.28 -8.17 24.70
C LEU A 85 24.60 -6.76 25.23
N SER A 86 24.87 -6.60 26.52
CA SER A 86 25.07 -5.29 27.16
C SER A 86 26.26 -4.51 26.59
N GLY A 87 27.26 -5.22 26.05
CA GLY A 87 28.43 -4.63 25.39
C GLY A 87 28.24 -4.26 23.93
N ILE A 88 27.07 -4.54 23.34
CA ILE A 88 26.77 -4.28 21.92
C ILE A 88 25.78 -3.12 21.85
N ASP A 89 26.18 -2.02 21.20
CA ASP A 89 25.30 -0.89 20.93
C ASP A 89 24.32 -1.18 19.77
N SER A 90 23.32 -0.32 19.58
CA SER A 90 22.28 -0.55 18.57
C SER A 90 22.81 -0.56 17.13
N GLN A 91 23.88 0.18 16.82
CA GLN A 91 24.46 0.20 15.46
C GLN A 91 25.23 -1.09 15.18
N GLN A 92 26.02 -1.56 16.16
CA GLN A 92 26.70 -2.85 16.09
C GLN A 92 25.71 -4.00 15.98
N LEU A 93 24.64 -3.96 16.77
CA LEU A 93 23.58 -4.96 16.72
C LEU A 93 22.87 -5.00 15.37
N MET A 94 22.58 -3.84 14.79
CA MET A 94 22.01 -3.73 13.44
C MET A 94 22.96 -4.33 12.40
N ALA A 95 24.26 -4.02 12.48
CA ALA A 95 25.27 -4.58 11.57
C ALA A 95 25.37 -6.12 11.66
N GLU A 96 25.32 -6.67 12.88
CA GLU A 96 25.29 -8.12 13.12
C GLU A 96 24.03 -8.78 12.55
N LEU A 97 22.84 -8.18 12.74
CA LEU A 97 21.60 -8.68 12.15
C LEU A 97 21.63 -8.64 10.62
N LEU A 98 22.20 -7.58 10.03
CA LEU A 98 22.41 -7.50 8.59
C LEU A 98 23.32 -8.60 8.07
N LEU A 99 24.38 -8.95 8.82
CA LEU A 99 25.25 -10.06 8.47
C LEU A 99 24.49 -11.39 8.49
N LEU A 100 23.62 -11.60 9.49
CA LEU A 100 22.77 -12.79 9.56
C LEU A 100 21.80 -12.90 8.38
N PHE A 101 21.22 -11.78 7.94
CA PHE A 101 20.40 -11.73 6.73
C PHE A 101 21.22 -12.04 5.46
N GLN A 102 22.42 -11.49 5.34
CA GLN A 102 23.31 -11.75 4.20
C GLN A 102 23.80 -13.19 4.13
N GLN A 103 23.95 -13.86 5.27
CA GLN A 103 24.40 -15.25 5.37
C GLN A 103 23.26 -16.26 5.31
N ASP A 104 22.02 -15.81 5.10
CA ASP A 104 20.81 -16.65 5.11
C ASP A 104 20.61 -17.41 6.45
N GLU A 105 21.19 -16.91 7.55
CA GLU A 105 20.98 -17.44 8.91
C GLU A 105 19.68 -16.91 9.54
N LEU A 106 19.22 -15.76 9.06
CA LEU A 106 17.94 -15.15 9.37
C LEU A 106 17.33 -14.64 8.07
N ARG A 107 16.01 -14.77 7.90
CA ARG A 107 15.31 -14.24 6.72
C ARG A 107 14.06 -13.49 7.14
N ALA A 108 13.79 -12.39 6.46
CA ALA A 108 12.58 -11.60 6.62
C ALA A 108 11.77 -11.64 5.32
N TRP A 109 10.48 -11.93 5.42
CA TRP A 109 9.52 -11.87 4.32
C TRP A 109 8.49 -10.81 4.66
N GLN A 110 8.33 -9.83 3.78
CA GLN A 110 7.19 -8.92 3.84
C GLN A 110 5.94 -9.68 3.36
N LEU A 111 4.98 -9.88 4.25
CA LEU A 111 3.73 -10.59 4.01
C LEU A 111 2.61 -9.66 3.51
N THR A 112 2.69 -8.36 3.82
CA THR A 112 1.72 -7.36 3.39
C THR A 112 2.43 -6.11 2.88
N ASP A 113 1.82 -5.42 1.92
CA ASP A 113 2.34 -4.17 1.35
C ASP A 113 2.30 -2.99 2.34
N GLY A 114 1.68 -3.18 3.51
CA GLY A 114 1.38 -2.14 4.48
C GLY A 114 0.07 -1.42 4.18
N TRP A 115 -0.20 -0.37 4.94
CA TRP A 115 -1.30 0.57 4.78
C TRP A 115 -0.79 1.80 4.03
N ALA A 116 -1.64 2.36 3.14
CA ALA A 116 -1.43 3.70 2.61
C ALA A 116 -1.47 4.77 3.73
N THR A 117 -2.18 4.48 4.83
CA THR A 117 -2.29 5.34 6.02
C THR A 117 -2.20 4.46 7.27
N PRO A 118 -1.23 4.69 8.19
CA PRO A 118 -1.08 3.86 9.39
C PRO A 118 -2.32 4.00 10.31
N PRO A 119 -2.83 2.91 10.91
CA PRO A 119 -3.92 2.99 11.88
C PRO A 119 -3.49 3.84 13.09
N GLU A 120 -4.41 4.64 13.63
CA GLU A 120 -4.16 5.46 14.82
C GLU A 120 -3.51 4.62 15.91
N SER A 121 -2.43 5.15 16.52
CA SER A 121 -1.72 4.45 17.58
C SER A 121 -2.67 4.19 18.75
N VAL A 122 -3.21 2.99 18.84
CA VAL A 122 -4.02 2.58 19.97
C VAL A 122 -3.08 2.43 21.16
N ALA A 123 -3.23 3.32 22.15
CA ALA A 123 -2.52 3.19 23.42
C ALA A 123 -2.83 1.80 24.02
N GLY A 124 -1.83 0.89 24.00
CA GLY A 124 -1.99 -0.49 24.48
C GLY A 124 -1.36 -1.60 23.62
N ASN A 125 -0.88 -1.30 22.40
CA ASN A 125 -0.13 -2.26 21.58
C ASN A 125 1.35 -2.34 22.03
N GLU A 126 1.60 -2.86 23.23
CA GLU A 126 2.94 -3.19 23.69
C GLU A 126 3.45 -4.45 22.97
N TYR A 127 4.66 -4.40 22.39
CA TYR A 127 5.36 -5.59 21.92
C TYR A 127 5.40 -6.65 23.03
N ARG A 128 4.96 -7.87 22.69
CA ARG A 128 5.03 -9.04 23.59
C ARG A 128 6.02 -10.06 23.02
N ALA A 129 7.07 -10.35 23.78
CA ALA A 129 8.00 -11.43 23.46
C ALA A 129 7.28 -12.79 23.45
N ALA A 130 7.67 -13.66 22.51
CA ALA A 130 7.15 -15.01 22.38
C ALA A 130 7.45 -15.86 23.64
N GLY A 131 6.45 -16.60 24.13
CA GLY A 131 6.56 -17.45 25.33
C GLY A 131 6.06 -16.83 26.64
N SER A 132 5.64 -15.57 26.64
CA SER A 132 5.00 -14.93 27.80
C SER A 132 3.53 -15.36 27.91
N THR A 133 3.24 -16.40 28.70
CA THR A 133 1.86 -16.76 29.04
C THR A 133 1.31 -15.78 30.07
N SER A 134 0.19 -15.12 29.76
CA SER A 134 -0.52 -14.27 30.71
C SER A 134 -0.98 -15.09 31.92
N LYS A 135 -0.42 -14.79 33.09
CA LYS A 135 -0.90 -15.32 34.37
C LYS A 135 -2.29 -14.73 34.66
N PRO A 136 -3.35 -15.53 34.83
CA PRO A 136 -4.66 -15.00 35.17
C PRO A 136 -4.69 -14.71 36.68
N GLY A 137 -4.93 -13.45 37.07
CA GLY A 137 -5.22 -13.16 38.47
C GLY A 137 -5.24 -11.69 38.89
N SER A 138 -6.46 -11.20 39.12
CA SER A 138 -6.92 -10.58 40.39
C SER A 138 -6.48 -9.16 40.79
N GLY A 139 -7.48 -8.34 41.10
CA GLY A 139 -7.40 -7.15 41.98
C GLY A 139 -7.91 -5.87 41.32
N SER A 140 -9.19 -5.51 41.38
CA SER A 140 -9.91 -4.87 42.52
C SER A 140 -9.54 -3.40 42.78
N GLY A 141 -10.56 -2.51 42.69
CA GLY A 141 -10.54 -1.12 43.16
C GLY A 141 -11.50 -0.24 42.33
N ALA A 142 -12.82 -0.28 42.56
CA ALA A 142 -13.59 0.45 43.57
C ALA A 142 -14.03 1.87 43.15
N ALA A 143 -15.32 2.11 43.32
CA ALA A 143 -16.17 3.21 42.85
C ALA A 143 -15.93 4.60 43.48
N SER A 144 -16.45 5.64 42.83
CA SER A 144 -17.37 6.64 43.42
C SER A 144 -17.98 7.50 42.28
N SER A 145 -19.27 7.35 41.96
CA SER A 145 -20.45 8.08 42.47
C SER A 145 -20.64 9.49 41.90
N GLY A 146 -21.76 9.71 41.20
CA GLY A 146 -22.21 11.03 40.76
C GLY A 146 -23.49 11.03 39.91
N SER A 147 -24.63 10.60 40.48
CA SER A 147 -26.00 10.98 40.07
C SER A 147 -26.16 12.51 40.15
N SER A 148 -27.07 13.27 39.55
CA SER A 148 -28.37 13.16 38.85
C SER A 148 -28.62 14.58 38.28
N SER A 149 -29.37 14.90 37.23
CA SER A 149 -30.84 14.95 37.08
C SER A 149 -31.14 16.11 36.13
N GLY A 150 -32.09 16.00 35.20
CA GLY A 150 -32.55 17.15 34.42
C GLY A 150 -33.57 16.79 33.33
N SER A 151 -34.83 16.75 33.73
CA SER A 151 -36.04 16.49 32.92
C SER A 151 -36.51 17.72 32.13
N GLY A 152 -37.17 17.53 30.99
CA GLY A 152 -37.98 18.56 30.29
C GLY A 152 -38.23 18.23 28.81
N SER A 153 -39.25 17.45 28.47
CA SER A 153 -40.62 17.87 28.09
C SER A 153 -40.85 18.37 26.64
N LYS A 154 -41.65 17.56 25.92
CA LYS A 154 -42.81 17.90 25.05
C LYS A 154 -42.64 18.66 23.71
N ALA A 155 -42.93 17.91 22.64
CA ALA A 155 -43.96 18.09 21.60
C ALA A 155 -44.24 19.49 21.00
N THR A 156 -44.28 19.56 19.66
CA THR A 156 -45.51 19.80 18.85
C THR A 156 -45.24 19.81 17.33
N LYS A 157 -46.11 19.10 16.58
CA LYS A 157 -46.49 19.34 15.17
C LYS A 157 -47.68 20.33 15.19
N PRO A 158 -48.02 21.10 14.13
CA PRO A 158 -48.62 20.54 12.89
C PRO A 158 -48.51 21.37 11.58
N ARG A 159 -49.01 20.77 10.47
CA ARG A 159 -49.74 21.33 9.27
C ARG A 159 -49.12 22.52 8.49
N GLY A 160 -49.18 22.64 7.16
CA GLY A 160 -49.87 21.93 6.07
C GLY A 160 -49.88 22.81 4.79
N GLY A 161 -50.38 22.27 3.66
CA GLY A 161 -50.68 22.96 2.38
C GLY A 161 -49.87 22.42 1.19
N SER A 162 -50.38 21.53 0.32
CA SER A 162 -51.41 21.69 -0.74
C SER A 162 -51.04 22.76 -1.78
N ALA A 163 -51.15 22.61 -3.10
CA ALA A 163 -51.33 21.53 -4.09
C ALA A 163 -51.25 22.25 -5.45
N ALA A 164 -50.73 21.62 -6.51
CA ALA A 164 -51.05 22.01 -7.89
C ALA A 164 -50.98 20.78 -8.80
N ALA A 165 -52.12 20.47 -9.42
CA ALA A 165 -52.29 19.39 -10.37
C ALA A 165 -51.86 19.84 -11.78
N ALA A 166 -51.23 18.95 -12.53
CA ALA A 166 -51.05 19.05 -13.96
C ALA A 166 -51.43 17.72 -14.62
N GLU A 167 -52.13 17.85 -15.74
CA GLU A 167 -52.84 16.83 -16.51
C GLU A 167 -51.95 15.76 -17.18
N PRO A 168 -52.54 14.62 -17.61
CA PRO A 168 -51.80 13.43 -18.02
C PRO A 168 -51.31 13.52 -19.47
N ALA A 169 -50.01 13.29 -19.66
CA ALA A 169 -49.40 13.09 -20.98
C ALA A 169 -49.39 11.60 -21.35
N THR A 170 -49.68 11.36 -22.62
CA THR A 170 -49.88 10.08 -23.30
C THR A 170 -48.65 9.16 -23.28
N ALA A 171 -48.93 7.87 -23.06
CA ALA A 171 -47.96 6.78 -22.94
C ALA A 171 -47.13 6.58 -24.22
N LYS A 172 -45.80 6.48 -24.04
CA LYS A 172 -44.86 5.98 -25.04
C LYS A 172 -44.32 4.64 -24.54
N THR A 173 -44.59 3.58 -25.30
CA THR A 173 -44.21 2.20 -25.02
C THR A 173 -42.69 2.09 -24.88
N ALA A 174 -42.22 1.76 -23.68
CA ALA A 174 -40.83 1.41 -23.44
C ALA A 174 -40.56 0.02 -24.00
N GLY A 175 -39.67 -0.07 -24.99
CA GLY A 175 -39.07 -1.35 -25.38
C GLY A 175 -38.20 -1.83 -24.24
N HIS A 176 -38.55 -2.99 -23.67
CA HIS A 176 -37.67 -3.74 -22.78
C HIS A 176 -36.47 -4.21 -23.61
N GLU A 177 -35.38 -3.44 -23.63
CA GLU A 177 -34.08 -4.02 -23.89
C GLU A 177 -33.77 -4.96 -22.72
N THR A 178 -33.49 -6.20 -23.08
CA THR A 178 -33.10 -7.25 -22.16
C THR A 178 -31.79 -6.81 -21.52
N ALA A 179 -31.85 -6.46 -20.23
CA ALA A 179 -30.67 -6.31 -19.41
C ALA A 179 -29.89 -7.63 -19.49
N ALA A 180 -28.82 -7.63 -20.28
CA ALA A 180 -27.83 -8.67 -20.25
C ALA A 180 -27.31 -8.71 -18.82
N THR A 181 -27.47 -9.86 -18.17
CA THR A 181 -26.82 -10.19 -16.91
C THR A 181 -25.32 -10.00 -17.12
N VAL A 182 -24.79 -8.86 -16.66
CA VAL A 182 -23.36 -8.59 -16.59
C VAL A 182 -22.82 -9.49 -15.49
N ASN A 183 -22.35 -10.67 -15.88
CA ASN A 183 -21.53 -11.49 -15.00
C ASN A 183 -20.22 -10.73 -14.74
N ASN A 184 -19.94 -10.50 -13.45
CA ASN A 184 -18.82 -9.75 -12.89
C ASN A 184 -17.43 -10.42 -13.08
N ASP A 185 -17.20 -11.09 -14.20
CA ASP A 185 -15.91 -11.73 -14.56
C ASP A 185 -15.07 -10.86 -15.54
N THR A 186 -15.37 -9.57 -15.60
CA THR A 186 -14.84 -8.63 -16.61
C THR A 186 -13.42 -8.13 -16.36
N HIS A 187 -12.78 -8.52 -15.25
CA HIS A 187 -11.46 -7.98 -14.86
C HIS A 187 -10.27 -8.50 -15.70
N SER A 188 -10.47 -9.42 -16.65
CA SER A 188 -9.37 -10.05 -17.40
C SER A 188 -9.36 -9.79 -18.92
N ALA A 189 -10.39 -9.17 -19.49
CA ALA A 189 -10.41 -8.95 -20.94
C ALA A 189 -9.49 -7.78 -21.34
N ALA A 190 -8.59 -8.03 -22.30
CA ALA A 190 -7.75 -7.00 -22.90
C ALA A 190 -8.60 -5.86 -23.51
N PRO A 191 -8.18 -4.59 -23.40
CA PRO A 191 -8.82 -3.47 -24.07
C PRO A 191 -8.82 -3.66 -25.58
N THR A 192 -9.95 -3.33 -26.21
CA THR A 192 -10.08 -3.28 -27.67
C THR A 192 -9.39 -2.04 -28.23
N GLU A 193 -9.09 -2.03 -29.54
CA GLU A 193 -8.51 -0.84 -30.21
C GLU A 193 -9.39 0.41 -30.06
N GLN A 194 -10.72 0.24 -30.04
CA GLN A 194 -11.68 1.32 -29.84
C GLN A 194 -11.59 1.89 -28.42
N GLU A 195 -11.48 1.04 -27.40
CA GLU A 195 -11.30 1.47 -26.01
C GLU A 195 -9.94 2.14 -25.82
N ILE A 196 -8.87 1.62 -26.44
CA ILE A 196 -7.55 2.26 -26.42
C ILE A 196 -7.62 3.65 -27.07
N ALA A 197 -8.25 3.80 -28.23
CA ALA A 197 -8.40 5.09 -28.90
C ALA A 197 -9.25 6.07 -28.07
N LEU A 198 -10.31 5.58 -27.43
CA LEU A 198 -11.19 6.38 -26.57
C LEU A 198 -10.50 6.79 -25.25
N ALA A 199 -9.63 5.94 -24.70
CA ALA A 199 -8.88 6.27 -23.49
C ALA A 199 -7.90 7.43 -23.72
N LYS A 200 -7.31 7.49 -24.93
CA LYS A 200 -6.39 8.55 -25.37
C LYS A 200 -7.08 9.85 -25.77
N SER A 201 -8.37 9.81 -26.09
CA SER A 201 -9.07 11.01 -26.56
C SER A 201 -9.45 11.94 -25.42
N GLU A 202 -9.51 13.23 -25.76
CA GLU A 202 -10.07 14.28 -24.90
C GLU A 202 -11.57 14.04 -24.66
N GLY A 203 -12.04 14.43 -23.48
CA GLY A 203 -13.44 14.29 -23.08
C GLY A 203 -13.61 13.63 -21.72
N ASP A 204 -14.84 13.67 -21.20
CA ASP A 204 -15.14 13.19 -19.85
C ASP A 204 -16.54 12.53 -19.77
N THR A 205 -16.89 11.77 -20.81
CA THR A 205 -18.12 10.96 -20.76
C THR A 205 -17.89 9.70 -19.95
N HIS A 206 -18.97 9.05 -19.52
CA HIS A 206 -18.89 7.75 -18.84
C HIS A 206 -18.08 6.71 -19.65
N SER A 207 -18.25 6.68 -20.97
CA SER A 207 -17.49 5.78 -21.85
C SER A 207 -15.99 6.10 -21.90
N HIS A 208 -15.59 7.38 -21.81
CA HIS A 208 -14.17 7.74 -21.69
C HIS A 208 -13.59 7.21 -20.38
N ARG A 209 -14.26 7.44 -19.25
CA ARG A 209 -13.80 6.98 -17.93
C ARG A 209 -13.68 5.46 -17.88
N GLN A 210 -14.67 4.73 -18.38
CA GLN A 210 -14.62 3.27 -18.47
C GLN A 210 -13.48 2.75 -19.34
N ALA A 211 -13.25 3.37 -20.51
CA ALA A 211 -12.15 2.98 -21.38
C ALA A 211 -10.78 3.24 -20.73
N ARG A 212 -10.62 4.37 -20.05
CA ARG A 212 -9.39 4.74 -19.31
C ARG A 212 -9.14 3.79 -18.15
N GLU A 213 -10.17 3.48 -17.36
CA GLU A 213 -10.08 2.52 -16.27
C GLU A 213 -9.67 1.16 -16.81
N LYS A 214 -10.30 0.68 -17.88
CA LYS A 214 -10.00 -0.63 -18.48
C LYS A 214 -8.56 -0.69 -19.00
N VAL A 215 -8.08 0.34 -19.69
CA VAL A 215 -6.69 0.43 -20.20
C VAL A 215 -5.71 0.46 -19.04
N ALA A 216 -5.93 1.30 -18.03
CA ALA A 216 -5.07 1.42 -16.87
C ALA A 216 -5.03 0.11 -16.07
N ARG A 217 -6.19 -0.45 -15.73
CA ARG A 217 -6.30 -1.73 -15.00
C ARG A 217 -5.62 -2.86 -15.74
N HIS A 218 -5.82 -2.97 -17.06
CA HIS A 218 -5.17 -4.00 -17.87
C HIS A 218 -3.65 -3.85 -17.89
N PHE A 219 -3.13 -2.62 -18.06
CA PHE A 219 -1.70 -2.36 -17.96
C PHE A 219 -1.14 -2.81 -16.60
N LEU A 220 -1.75 -2.36 -15.51
CA LEU A 220 -1.28 -2.68 -14.16
C LEU A 220 -1.31 -4.19 -13.87
N ALA A 221 -2.43 -4.85 -14.18
CA ALA A 221 -2.58 -6.30 -13.95
C ALA A 221 -1.58 -7.13 -14.78
N THR A 222 -1.26 -6.71 -16.00
CA THR A 222 -0.30 -7.42 -16.87
C THR A 222 1.16 -7.08 -16.58
N HIS A 223 1.45 -6.05 -15.78
CA HIS A 223 2.80 -5.60 -15.46
C HIS A 223 3.19 -5.84 -13.99
N GLY A 224 2.50 -6.80 -13.34
CA GLY A 224 2.90 -7.34 -12.04
C GLY A 224 2.48 -6.51 -10.82
N PHE A 225 1.54 -5.58 -10.99
CA PHE A 225 0.96 -4.85 -9.86
C PHE A 225 -0.07 -5.72 -9.13
N SER A 226 -0.07 -5.66 -7.80
CA SER A 226 -1.09 -6.33 -6.97
C SER A 226 -2.43 -5.61 -7.01
N ASP A 227 -3.51 -6.27 -6.60
CA ASP A 227 -4.86 -5.67 -6.56
C ASP A 227 -4.90 -4.41 -5.67
N SER A 228 -4.14 -4.41 -4.56
CA SER A 228 -4.00 -3.24 -3.67
C SER A 228 -3.31 -2.07 -4.40
N GLN A 229 -2.24 -2.34 -5.13
CA GLN A 229 -1.54 -1.32 -5.93
C GLN A 229 -2.42 -0.79 -7.07
N ILE A 230 -3.20 -1.66 -7.70
CA ILE A 230 -4.17 -1.27 -8.72
C ILE A 230 -5.21 -0.33 -8.11
N ALA A 231 -5.82 -0.71 -6.99
CA ALA A 231 -6.81 0.12 -6.28
C ALA A 231 -6.21 1.48 -5.87
N ASN A 232 -4.97 1.53 -5.37
CA ASN A 232 -4.30 2.78 -5.02
C ASN A 232 -3.99 3.65 -6.25
N ALA A 233 -3.74 3.05 -7.42
CA ALA A 233 -3.46 3.80 -8.64
C ALA A 233 -4.75 4.39 -9.25
N ILE A 234 -5.78 3.57 -9.48
CA ILE A 234 -6.97 3.97 -10.26
C ILE A 234 -8.25 4.09 -9.44
N GLY A 235 -8.20 3.76 -8.15
CA GLY A 235 -9.33 3.81 -7.22
C GLY A 235 -10.09 2.49 -7.14
N ASP A 236 -10.87 2.36 -6.08
CA ASP A 236 -11.83 1.29 -5.86
C ASP A 236 -13.03 1.85 -5.10
N GLU A 237 -14.20 1.91 -5.75
CA GLU A 237 -15.41 2.46 -5.15
C GLU A 237 -15.97 1.58 -4.02
N GLU A 238 -15.83 0.26 -4.12
CA GLU A 238 -16.34 -0.69 -3.12
C GLU A 238 -15.48 -0.63 -1.85
N ALA A 239 -14.15 -0.61 -2.02
CA ALA A 239 -13.20 -0.45 -0.93
C ALA A 239 -13.06 1.00 -0.45
N LYS A 240 -13.70 1.97 -1.12
CA LYS A 240 -13.58 3.42 -0.86
C LYS A 240 -12.13 3.93 -0.93
N ILE A 241 -11.34 3.36 -1.84
CA ILE A 241 -9.97 3.78 -2.08
C ILE A 241 -9.99 4.86 -3.16
N GLU A 242 -9.45 6.03 -2.83
CA GLU A 242 -9.23 7.10 -3.79
C GLU A 242 -7.92 6.86 -4.54
N GLY A 243 -8.01 6.69 -5.86
CA GLY A 243 -6.83 6.51 -6.72
C GLY A 243 -6.14 7.83 -7.10
N GLY A 244 -4.84 7.75 -7.38
CA GLY A 244 -4.04 8.89 -7.85
C GLY A 244 -4.21 9.25 -9.33
N VAL A 245 -4.82 8.39 -10.16
CA VAL A 245 -5.04 8.64 -11.59
C VAL A 245 -6.36 9.40 -11.82
N ASP A 246 -6.27 10.51 -12.55
CA ASP A 246 -7.44 11.26 -13.01
C ASP A 246 -8.04 10.62 -14.27
N LEU A 247 -9.02 9.73 -14.09
CA LEU A 247 -9.75 9.08 -15.18
C LEU A 247 -10.65 10.05 -15.98
N THR A 248 -10.76 11.32 -15.58
CA THR A 248 -11.44 12.36 -16.38
C THR A 248 -10.57 12.91 -17.50
N LYS A 249 -9.27 12.60 -17.48
CA LYS A 249 -8.28 13.01 -18.49
C LYS A 249 -7.73 11.82 -19.28
N PRO A 250 -7.12 12.05 -20.45
CA PRO A 250 -6.55 10.98 -21.26
C PRO A 250 -5.56 10.08 -20.50
N VAL A 251 -5.61 8.78 -20.82
CA VAL A 251 -4.71 7.74 -20.33
C VAL A 251 -4.15 6.97 -21.52
N GLU A 252 -2.84 6.72 -21.51
CA GLU A 252 -2.14 6.06 -22.61
C GLU A 252 -1.01 5.16 -22.09
N VAL A 253 -0.86 3.97 -22.65
CA VAL A 253 0.38 3.20 -22.52
C VAL A 253 1.35 3.71 -23.59
N ILE A 254 2.47 4.27 -23.14
CA ILE A 254 3.54 4.80 -24.01
C ILE A 254 4.80 3.95 -23.87
N SER A 255 5.64 3.97 -24.90
CA SER A 255 7.03 3.49 -24.82
C SER A 255 7.97 4.67 -24.54
N PHE A 256 8.99 4.44 -23.73
CA PHE A 256 10.09 5.38 -23.47
C PHE A 256 11.43 4.66 -23.61
N PRO A 257 12.55 5.37 -23.85
CA PRO A 257 12.62 6.77 -24.25
C PRO A 257 12.01 7.03 -25.64
N PRO A 258 11.69 8.30 -26.00
CA PRO A 258 11.98 9.54 -25.27
C PRO A 258 10.95 9.89 -24.16
N PRO A 259 11.36 10.60 -23.08
CA PRO A 259 12.69 11.16 -22.83
C PRO A 259 13.69 10.14 -22.26
N ASP A 260 14.99 10.38 -22.48
CA ASP A 260 16.10 9.57 -21.94
C ASP A 260 16.31 9.77 -20.43
N GLU A 261 15.75 10.86 -19.89
CA GLU A 261 15.70 11.18 -18.46
C GLU A 261 14.29 11.55 -18.04
N MET A 262 13.93 11.19 -16.81
CA MET A 262 12.70 11.62 -16.15
C MET A 262 13.03 12.08 -14.74
N THR A 263 12.18 12.93 -14.16
CA THR A 263 12.39 13.40 -12.79
C THR A 263 11.36 12.84 -11.82
N GLN A 264 11.70 12.86 -10.54
CA GLN A 264 10.76 12.51 -9.46
C GLN A 264 11.10 13.29 -8.18
N TYR A 265 10.07 13.61 -7.40
CA TYR A 265 10.22 14.12 -6.04
C TYR A 265 10.44 12.96 -5.06
N VAL A 266 11.71 12.69 -4.74
CA VAL A 266 12.13 11.59 -3.85
C VAL A 266 12.43 12.07 -2.44
N LYS A 267 12.24 11.20 -1.44
CA LYS A 267 12.65 11.45 -0.05
C LYS A 267 14.18 11.50 0.07
N SER A 268 14.68 11.86 1.25
CA SER A 268 16.12 12.00 1.54
C SER A 268 17.00 10.79 1.22
N HIS A 269 16.43 9.58 1.11
CA HIS A 269 17.17 8.37 0.72
C HIS A 269 17.51 8.30 -0.77
N GLY A 270 16.93 9.16 -1.62
CA GLY A 270 17.26 9.25 -3.06
C GLY A 270 16.70 8.14 -3.96
N TYR A 271 16.30 6.99 -3.41
CA TYR A 271 15.63 5.93 -4.19
C TYR A 271 14.34 6.40 -4.88
N PRO A 272 14.14 6.05 -6.16
CA PRO A 272 12.92 6.36 -6.88
C PRO A 272 11.76 5.43 -6.51
N GLY A 273 10.54 5.96 -6.59
CA GLY A 273 9.30 5.18 -6.64
C GLY A 273 8.87 4.86 -8.07
N ASN A 274 7.63 4.41 -8.25
CA ASN A 274 7.08 4.01 -9.56
C ASN A 274 6.50 5.17 -10.39
N TRP A 275 6.29 6.35 -9.80
CA TRP A 275 5.63 7.50 -10.44
C TRP A 275 6.63 8.59 -10.86
N PHE A 276 6.80 8.82 -12.15
CA PHE A 276 7.74 9.81 -12.68
C PHE A 276 7.03 11.03 -13.28
N ASP A 277 7.70 12.18 -13.25
CA ASP A 277 7.39 13.35 -14.06
C ASP A 277 8.10 13.22 -15.42
N PRO A 278 7.37 12.92 -16.52
CA PRO A 278 7.96 12.79 -17.85
C PRO A 278 8.32 14.14 -18.50
N THR A 279 7.95 15.27 -17.90
CA THR A 279 8.19 16.62 -18.43
C THR A 279 9.32 17.36 -17.72
N SER A 280 9.68 16.91 -16.51
CA SER A 280 10.71 17.51 -15.66
C SER A 280 10.54 18.99 -15.35
N ALA A 281 9.29 19.45 -15.29
CA ALA A 281 8.93 20.84 -15.09
C ALA A 281 7.72 21.04 -14.16
N GLN A 282 7.22 19.97 -13.53
CA GLN A 282 6.00 20.02 -12.73
C GLN A 282 6.29 20.21 -11.25
N THR A 283 5.37 20.85 -10.54
CA THR A 283 5.46 21.04 -9.08
C THR A 283 4.96 19.79 -8.34
N PRO A 284 5.31 19.61 -7.04
CA PRO A 284 4.73 18.54 -6.24
C PRO A 284 3.19 18.61 -6.21
N ASP A 285 2.64 19.82 -6.05
CA ASP A 285 1.20 20.08 -6.01
C ASP A 285 0.47 19.60 -7.28
N ALA A 286 1.05 19.87 -8.46
CA ALA A 286 0.50 19.38 -9.73
C ALA A 286 0.57 17.85 -9.84
N LEU A 287 1.54 17.21 -9.20
CA LEU A 287 1.72 15.75 -9.19
C LEU A 287 0.94 15.05 -8.07
N GLY A 288 0.16 15.78 -7.26
CA GLY A 288 -0.59 15.18 -6.16
C GLY A 288 0.26 14.90 -4.92
N LEU A 289 1.31 15.69 -4.69
CA LEU A 289 2.24 15.54 -3.57
C LEU A 289 2.37 16.86 -2.78
N SER A 290 2.52 16.79 -1.46
CA SER A 290 2.79 17.96 -0.61
C SER A 290 4.17 18.59 -0.89
N GLY A 291 5.11 17.79 -1.38
CA GLY A 291 6.52 18.18 -1.58
C GLY A 291 7.35 18.21 -0.31
N GLU A 292 6.75 18.06 0.88
CA GLU A 292 7.47 18.11 2.15
C GLU A 292 8.51 16.97 2.23
N GLY A 293 9.75 17.33 2.60
CA GLY A 293 10.84 16.36 2.76
C GLY A 293 11.29 15.69 1.46
N ARG A 294 10.89 16.21 0.30
CA ARG A 294 11.24 15.67 -1.02
C ARG A 294 12.16 16.60 -1.81
N THR A 295 13.04 16.01 -2.60
CA THR A 295 13.93 16.72 -3.53
C THR A 295 13.67 16.24 -4.95
N LEU A 296 13.60 17.17 -5.90
CA LEU A 296 13.50 16.85 -7.32
C LEU A 296 14.83 16.23 -7.79
N THR A 297 14.77 15.00 -8.30
CA THR A 297 15.94 14.25 -8.77
C THR A 297 15.69 13.79 -10.21
N SER A 298 16.71 13.91 -11.07
CA SER A 298 16.69 13.37 -12.44
C SER A 298 17.24 11.95 -12.45
N PHE A 299 16.62 11.09 -13.24
CA PHE A 299 17.00 9.70 -13.41
C PHE A 299 17.12 9.39 -14.89
N GLN A 300 18.22 8.75 -15.29
CA GLN A 300 18.28 8.06 -16.57
C GLN A 300 17.27 6.91 -16.58
N VAL A 301 16.51 6.77 -17.67
CA VAL A 301 15.50 5.72 -17.80
C VAL A 301 15.87 4.71 -18.89
N PRO A 302 15.76 3.40 -18.62
CA PRO A 302 15.98 2.38 -19.63
C PRO A 302 14.80 2.35 -20.62
N PRO A 303 14.96 1.74 -21.80
CA PRO A 303 13.83 1.45 -22.68
C PRO A 303 12.75 0.60 -21.98
N GLY A 304 11.49 0.99 -22.11
CA GLY A 304 10.37 0.34 -21.44
C GLY A 304 9.02 0.89 -21.85
N ASN A 305 7.98 0.47 -21.14
CA ASN A 305 6.61 0.97 -21.30
C ASN A 305 6.08 1.49 -19.96
N GLY A 306 5.19 2.48 -20.01
CA GLY A 306 4.60 3.09 -18.83
C GLY A 306 3.19 3.59 -19.11
N LEU A 307 2.41 3.72 -18.04
CA LEU A 307 1.07 4.30 -18.09
C LEU A 307 1.17 5.81 -17.90
N GLN A 308 1.08 6.55 -19.01
CA GLN A 308 0.98 8.00 -19.00
C GLN A 308 -0.44 8.39 -18.63
N SER A 309 -0.57 9.24 -17.61
CA SER A 309 -1.85 9.74 -17.12
C SER A 309 -1.69 11.15 -16.53
N HIS A 310 -2.73 11.65 -15.88
CA HIS A 310 -2.68 12.88 -15.10
C HIS A 310 -2.97 12.57 -13.63
N SER A 311 -2.34 13.31 -12.73
CA SER A 311 -2.60 13.23 -11.30
C SER A 311 -4.00 13.76 -10.97
N LYS A 312 -4.72 13.06 -10.10
CA LYS A 312 -6.02 13.50 -9.59
C LYS A 312 -5.81 14.56 -8.50
N PRO A 313 -6.69 15.57 -8.36
CA PRO A 313 -6.72 16.38 -7.15
C PRO A 313 -7.03 15.49 -5.94
N ILE A 314 -6.08 15.37 -5.01
CA ILE A 314 -6.16 14.48 -3.86
C ILE A 314 -5.60 15.13 -2.60
N THR A 315 -5.99 14.61 -1.45
CA THR A 315 -5.41 14.98 -0.16
C THR A 315 -4.17 14.13 0.11
N ASP A 316 -2.98 14.72 0.11
CA ASP A 316 -1.74 14.05 0.56
C ASP A 316 -1.71 14.05 2.10
N ASP A 317 -2.29 13.00 2.67
CA ASP A 317 -2.28 12.72 4.11
C ASP A 317 -1.23 11.65 4.50
N TRP A 318 -0.52 11.06 3.54
CA TRP A 318 0.50 10.04 3.77
C TRP A 318 1.91 10.63 3.91
N THR A 319 2.19 11.79 3.31
CA THR A 319 3.50 12.45 3.46
C THR A 319 3.66 13.08 4.85
N ASN A 320 2.62 13.79 5.33
CA ASN A 320 2.57 14.36 6.68
C ASN A 320 1.15 14.26 7.24
N PRO A 321 0.79 13.15 7.90
CA PRO A 321 -0.58 12.94 8.42
C PRO A 321 -1.04 14.01 9.41
N ALA A 322 -0.11 14.69 10.10
CA ALA A 322 -0.44 15.76 11.02
C ALA A 322 -0.84 17.06 10.31
N ASN A 323 -0.42 17.24 9.04
CA ASN A 323 -0.69 18.43 8.23
C ASN A 323 -1.03 18.01 6.79
N PRO A 324 -2.20 17.40 6.55
CA PRO A 324 -2.59 16.94 5.21
C PRO A 324 -2.70 18.11 4.24
N VAL A 325 -2.26 17.90 2.99
CA VAL A 325 -2.26 18.93 1.94
C VAL A 325 -3.23 18.55 0.83
N ASN A 326 -4.22 19.41 0.57
CA ASN A 326 -5.06 19.29 -0.61
C ASN A 326 -4.26 19.76 -1.83
N THR A 327 -4.03 18.86 -2.76
CA THR A 327 -3.21 19.13 -3.95
C THR A 327 -4.09 19.51 -5.14
N SER A 328 -3.58 20.35 -6.03
CA SER A 328 -4.31 20.71 -7.26
C SER A 328 -4.42 19.53 -8.22
N GLY A 329 -3.45 18.61 -8.18
CA GLY A 329 -3.28 17.58 -9.19
C GLY A 329 -3.15 18.16 -10.59
N GLY A 330 -3.48 17.33 -11.58
CA GLY A 330 -3.60 17.68 -12.99
C GLY A 330 -2.30 17.66 -13.79
N GLY A 331 -1.17 17.46 -13.14
CA GLY A 331 0.12 17.23 -13.78
C GLY A 331 0.20 15.87 -14.47
N LYS A 332 0.96 15.78 -15.56
CA LYS A 332 1.26 14.53 -16.25
C LYS A 332 2.15 13.64 -15.38
N GLN A 333 1.84 12.36 -15.33
CA GLN A 333 2.64 11.40 -14.59
C GLN A 333 2.79 10.12 -15.41
N LEU A 334 3.92 9.46 -15.22
CA LEU A 334 4.20 8.17 -15.84
C LEU A 334 4.38 7.12 -14.75
N LEU A 335 3.51 6.12 -14.75
CA LEU A 335 3.64 4.97 -13.86
C LEU A 335 4.39 3.83 -14.55
N VAL A 336 5.48 3.38 -13.94
CA VAL A 336 6.30 2.26 -14.44
C VAL A 336 6.26 1.08 -13.49
N ASN A 337 6.50 -0.14 -14.01
CA ASN A 337 6.52 -1.35 -13.19
C ASN A 337 7.81 -1.48 -12.36
N ASP A 338 7.82 -2.45 -11.45
CA ASP A 338 8.96 -2.67 -10.54
C ASP A 338 10.23 -3.11 -11.25
N GLU A 339 10.11 -3.81 -12.38
CA GLU A 339 11.25 -4.17 -13.22
C GLU A 339 11.95 -2.92 -13.78
N THR A 340 11.17 -2.00 -14.35
CA THR A 340 11.70 -0.71 -14.84
C THR A 340 12.30 0.10 -13.70
N LYS A 341 11.61 0.20 -12.55
CA LYS A 341 12.12 0.90 -11.37
C LYS A 341 13.48 0.36 -10.92
N LYS A 342 13.64 -0.97 -10.87
CA LYS A 342 14.92 -1.62 -10.53
C LYS A 342 16.00 -1.28 -11.54
N ALA A 343 15.69 -1.32 -12.83
CA ALA A 343 16.62 -0.96 -13.89
C ALA A 343 17.05 0.53 -13.83
N VAL A 344 16.15 1.44 -13.47
CA VAL A 344 16.47 2.86 -13.18
C VAL A 344 17.46 2.97 -12.02
N ILE A 345 17.22 2.25 -10.91
CA ILE A 345 18.13 2.24 -9.75
C ILE A 345 19.53 1.78 -10.16
N THR A 346 19.63 0.69 -10.91
CA THR A 346 20.91 0.14 -11.40
C THR A 346 21.62 1.13 -12.33
N LEU A 347 20.91 1.70 -13.30
CA LEU A 347 21.48 2.63 -14.29
C LEU A 347 22.05 3.90 -13.64
N ASN A 348 21.42 4.37 -12.56
CA ASN A 348 21.82 5.59 -11.85
C ASN A 348 22.76 5.33 -10.65
N ASN A 349 23.21 4.08 -10.45
CA ASN A 349 24.11 3.68 -9.35
C ASN A 349 23.60 4.08 -7.94
N ILE A 350 22.30 4.01 -7.69
CA ILE A 350 21.72 4.45 -6.43
C ILE A 350 21.86 3.36 -5.36
N GLY A 351 22.57 3.68 -4.28
CA GLY A 351 22.73 2.78 -3.11
C GLY A 351 23.74 1.66 -3.28
N MET A 352 24.62 1.75 -4.29
CA MET A 352 25.79 0.85 -4.45
C MET A 352 27.00 1.30 -3.63
#